data_AF-A0A1Q4R105-F1
#
_entry.id   AF-A0A1Q4R105-F1
#
_cell.length_a   1.000
_cell.length_b   1.000
_cell.length_c   1.000
_cell.angle_alpha   90.00
_cell.angle_beta   90.00
_cell.angle_gamma   90.00
#
_symmetry.space_group_name_H-M   'P 1'
#
loop_
_entity.id
_entity.type
_entity.pdbx_description
1 polymer ?
#
loop_
_entity_poly.entity_id
_entity_poly.type
_entity_poly.pdbx_seq_one_letter_code
_entity_poly.pdbx_strand_id
1 'polypeptide(L)'
;MDINRQLSRNITTIDGVWTDWLKVGFSYSLAIATIAAVSLNWENINSRAARIFLPMTGIASTIYGLNKTRQLQLIEPTLQYRKTAQQDITAHTVAAQTVPYLEQQNQLQLQPAGGVIQETGDRPYPFDVQSFLDEVTGVAILGNSGSGKTQLAKYIANACGETQVLVLDPHADIEDEHYPWDGLTVISDKAKILKQLEKLLGLLDRKDKTPLVIICDEYPAIRAYANKVGSDVANEFILRYGSEARKFKKLPIFISQSGNVKSFGLDGQGDFLENFALIRLQKIACKYLKNSPDRELYQMVKVIAYPMLIGDDEIVIHPTHGGYTQARKNLPPQNLKQLVSMPLTIPLVDGIEQLINLQKQPPTVAPKNRDLDYYERCFSLELDLGDTTSYPQPPNQQPNQLQPLQDNEQPSQPVRERVDPFAPVTGETQQLVKRLLSEGWSQNKLVFEVFKVGSKGSKAYYQAVNIIKGIESI
;
A
#
# COMPACT_ATOMS: atom_id res chain seq x y z
N MET A 1 0.80 25.51 -35.88
CA MET A 1 0.69 26.49 -34.77
C MET A 1 -0.76 26.86 -34.42
N ASP A 2 -1.76 26.56 -35.26
CA ASP A 2 -3.17 26.94 -35.00
C ASP A 2 -4.02 25.99 -34.13
N ILE A 3 -3.61 24.73 -33.95
CA ILE A 3 -4.36 23.76 -33.12
C ILE A 3 -4.28 24.11 -31.62
N ASN A 4 -3.15 24.67 -31.16
CA ASN A 4 -2.97 25.11 -29.77
C ASN A 4 -3.78 26.37 -29.44
N ARG A 5 -4.16 27.18 -30.43
CA ARG A 5 -5.00 28.37 -30.25
C ARG A 5 -6.50 28.05 -30.17
N GLN A 6 -6.94 26.94 -30.77
CA GLN A 6 -8.32 26.46 -30.62
C GLN A 6 -8.56 25.74 -29.29
N LEU A 7 -7.55 25.03 -28.76
CA LEU A 7 -7.65 24.38 -27.46
C LEU A 7 -7.70 25.36 -26.28
N SER A 8 -7.06 26.54 -26.40
CA SER A 8 -7.09 27.56 -25.34
C SER A 8 -8.37 28.38 -25.28
N ARG A 9 -9.16 28.46 -26.37
CA ARG A 9 -10.43 29.21 -26.38
C ARG A 9 -11.62 28.48 -25.75
N ASN A 10 -11.51 27.19 -25.44
CA ASN A 10 -12.54 26.42 -24.74
C ASN A 10 -12.25 26.22 -23.24
N ILE A 11 -11.23 26.91 -22.68
CA ILE A 11 -10.82 26.78 -21.27
C ILE A 11 -11.73 27.59 -20.31
N THR A 12 -12.72 28.32 -20.81
CA THR A 12 -13.69 29.10 -20.01
C THR A 12 -14.85 28.28 -19.40
N THR A 13 -14.86 26.94 -19.50
CA THR A 13 -16.03 26.14 -19.09
C THR A 13 -16.05 25.70 -17.63
N ILE A 14 -14.98 25.86 -16.84
CA ILE A 14 -14.99 25.46 -15.41
C ILE A 14 -15.88 26.40 -14.59
N ASP A 15 -15.81 27.70 -14.85
CA ASP A 15 -16.70 28.70 -14.21
C ASP A 15 -18.18 28.48 -14.59
N GLY A 16 -18.43 27.89 -15.76
CA GLY A 16 -19.76 27.51 -16.23
C GLY A 16 -20.40 26.38 -15.39
N VAL A 17 -19.61 25.46 -14.85
CA VAL A 17 -20.13 24.31 -14.09
C VAL A 17 -20.61 24.76 -12.71
N TRP A 18 -19.85 25.64 -12.05
CA TRP A 18 -20.23 26.20 -10.76
C TRP A 18 -21.50 27.06 -10.86
N THR A 19 -21.58 27.91 -11.89
CA THR A 19 -22.79 28.71 -12.15
C THR A 19 -24.00 27.85 -12.49
N ASP A 20 -23.81 26.69 -13.14
CA ASP A 20 -24.89 25.75 -13.41
C ASP A 20 -25.35 24.99 -12.14
N TRP A 21 -24.46 24.64 -11.21
CA TRP A 21 -24.85 24.11 -9.91
C TRP A 21 -25.62 25.13 -9.06
N LEU A 22 -25.27 26.41 -9.13
CA LEU A 22 -26.03 27.47 -8.49
C LEU A 22 -27.46 27.58 -9.05
N LYS A 23 -27.64 27.43 -10.37
CA LYS A 23 -28.98 27.39 -10.99
C LYS A 23 -29.80 26.18 -10.52
N VAL A 24 -29.16 25.02 -10.36
CA VAL A 24 -29.80 23.82 -9.79
C VAL A 24 -30.26 24.11 -8.36
N GLY A 25 -29.38 24.64 -7.51
CA GLY A 25 -29.72 25.02 -6.14
C GLY A 25 -30.89 26.02 -6.07
N PHE A 26 -30.86 27.06 -6.90
CA PHE A 26 -31.94 28.04 -6.99
C PHE A 26 -33.28 27.41 -7.41
N SER A 27 -33.25 26.49 -8.38
CA SER A 27 -34.47 25.81 -8.85
C SER A 27 -35.13 24.94 -7.78
N TYR A 28 -34.34 24.22 -6.98
CA TYR A 28 -34.86 23.42 -5.87
C TYR A 28 -35.38 24.31 -4.73
N SER A 29 -34.69 25.40 -4.40
CA SER A 29 -35.17 26.37 -3.41
C SER A 29 -36.51 26.98 -3.82
N LEU A 30 -36.68 27.33 -5.10
CA LEU A 30 -37.95 27.85 -5.63
C LEU A 30 -39.06 26.79 -5.58
N ALA A 31 -38.75 25.53 -5.88
CA ALA A 31 -39.70 24.42 -5.73
C ALA A 31 -40.14 24.22 -4.27
N ILE A 32 -39.20 24.27 -3.31
CA ILE A 32 -39.51 24.15 -1.88
C ILE A 32 -40.36 25.34 -1.41
N ALA A 33 -39.99 26.57 -1.79
CA ALA A 33 -40.73 27.77 -1.41
C ALA A 33 -42.17 27.77 -1.96
N THR A 34 -42.37 27.31 -3.19
CA THR A 34 -43.70 27.19 -3.79
C THR A 34 -44.54 26.13 -3.10
N ILE A 35 -43.97 24.97 -2.77
CA ILE A 35 -44.66 23.93 -1.97
C ILE A 35 -45.05 24.48 -0.59
N ALA A 36 -44.12 25.13 0.11
CA ALA A 36 -44.38 25.69 1.44
C ALA A 36 -45.47 26.78 1.41
N ALA A 37 -45.46 27.65 0.39
CA ALA A 37 -46.48 28.69 0.20
C ALA A 37 -47.87 28.08 -0.07
N VAL A 38 -47.94 26.99 -0.83
CA VAL A 38 -49.18 26.23 -1.03
C VAL A 38 -49.63 25.59 0.28
N SER A 39 -48.73 25.00 1.07
CA SER A 39 -49.10 24.30 2.31
C SER A 39 -49.56 25.23 3.44
N LEU A 40 -49.00 26.45 3.55
CA LEU A 40 -49.25 27.32 4.71
C LEU A 40 -50.43 28.29 4.54
N ASN A 41 -50.80 28.66 3.31
CA ASN A 41 -51.72 29.79 3.08
C ASN A 41 -52.73 29.56 1.95
N TRP A 42 -53.00 28.30 1.56
CA TRP A 42 -53.87 28.00 0.43
C TRP A 42 -55.25 28.66 0.48
N GLU A 43 -55.88 28.65 1.66
CA GLU A 43 -57.22 29.20 1.88
C GLU A 43 -57.25 30.73 1.76
N ASN A 44 -56.17 31.41 2.14
CA ASN A 44 -56.05 32.87 2.15
C ASN A 44 -55.69 33.50 0.79
N ILE A 45 -55.37 32.69 -0.23
CA ILE A 45 -55.05 33.20 -1.56
C ILE A 45 -56.35 33.49 -2.31
N ASN A 46 -56.78 34.75 -2.33
CA ASN A 46 -58.03 35.18 -3.01
C ASN A 46 -57.96 35.17 -4.55
N SER A 47 -56.75 35.12 -5.13
CA SER A 47 -56.58 35.11 -6.59
C SER A 47 -56.65 33.68 -7.15
N ARG A 48 -57.68 33.41 -7.98
CA ARG A 48 -57.77 32.13 -8.74
C ARG A 48 -56.54 31.89 -9.61
N ALA A 49 -55.97 32.94 -10.19
CA ALA A 49 -54.75 32.83 -11.00
C ALA A 49 -53.57 32.36 -10.14
N ALA A 50 -53.38 32.95 -8.95
CA ALA A 50 -52.29 32.57 -8.06
C ALA A 50 -52.38 31.09 -7.63
N ARG A 51 -53.58 30.57 -7.36
CA ARG A 51 -53.79 29.14 -7.03
C ARG A 51 -53.37 28.18 -8.15
N ILE A 52 -53.44 28.61 -9.41
CA ILE A 52 -53.03 27.78 -10.56
C ILE A 52 -51.55 27.94 -10.85
N PHE A 53 -51.03 29.17 -10.83
CA PHE A 53 -49.64 29.45 -11.22
C PHE A 53 -48.60 29.01 -10.18
N LEU A 54 -48.90 29.07 -8.88
CA LEU A 54 -47.94 28.69 -7.83
C LEU A 54 -47.52 27.21 -7.90
N PRO A 55 -48.47 26.25 -7.96
CA PRO A 55 -48.13 24.82 -8.12
C PRO A 55 -47.40 24.54 -9.43
N MET A 56 -47.85 25.15 -10.54
CA MET A 56 -47.21 24.99 -11.85
C MET A 56 -45.76 25.48 -11.86
N THR A 57 -45.47 26.58 -11.15
CA THR A 57 -44.10 27.11 -11.01
C THR A 57 -43.21 26.16 -10.22
N GLY A 58 -43.72 25.56 -9.14
CA GLY A 58 -43.00 24.56 -8.36
C GLY A 58 -42.67 23.29 -9.15
N ILE A 59 -43.65 22.77 -9.91
CA ILE A 59 -43.47 21.61 -10.78
C ILE A 59 -42.44 21.90 -11.88
N ALA A 60 -42.58 23.04 -12.58
CA ALA A 60 -41.64 23.43 -13.62
C ALA A 60 -40.20 23.59 -13.09
N SER A 61 -40.04 24.19 -11.91
CA SER A 61 -38.74 24.35 -11.26
C SER A 61 -38.11 23.01 -10.88
N THR A 62 -38.92 22.05 -10.42
CA THR A 62 -38.47 20.69 -10.07
C THR A 62 -38.00 19.94 -11.33
N ILE A 63 -38.77 19.99 -12.42
CA ILE A 63 -38.41 19.34 -13.69
C ILE A 63 -37.12 19.95 -14.25
N TYR A 64 -36.99 21.28 -14.19
CA TYR A 64 -35.76 21.97 -14.61
C TYR A 64 -34.55 21.53 -13.77
N GLY A 65 -34.68 21.52 -12.44
CA GLY A 65 -33.61 21.09 -11.52
C GLY A 65 -33.16 19.66 -11.76
N LEU A 66 -34.11 18.73 -11.97
CA LEU A 66 -33.80 17.32 -12.27
C LEU A 66 -33.06 17.15 -13.60
N ASN A 67 -33.56 17.78 -14.67
CA ASN A 67 -32.91 17.70 -15.99
C ASN A 67 -31.49 18.29 -15.95
N LYS A 68 -31.31 19.42 -15.28
CA LYS A 68 -29.99 20.08 -15.19
C LYS A 68 -29.01 19.29 -14.31
N THR A 69 -29.48 18.70 -13.21
CA THR A 69 -28.69 17.79 -12.37
C THR A 69 -28.19 16.57 -13.17
N ARG A 70 -29.08 15.97 -13.97
CA ARG A 70 -28.71 14.83 -14.83
C ARG A 70 -27.66 15.22 -15.88
N GLN A 71 -27.77 16.41 -16.47
CA GLN A 71 -26.75 16.92 -17.40
C GLN A 71 -25.40 17.10 -16.70
N LEU A 72 -25.38 17.67 -15.48
CA LEU A 72 -24.13 17.88 -14.74
C LEU A 72 -23.48 16.57 -14.30
N GLN A 73 -24.26 15.58 -13.88
CA GLN A 73 -23.77 14.24 -13.55
C GLN A 73 -23.15 13.50 -14.76
N LEU A 74 -23.62 13.76 -15.98
CA LEU A 74 -23.01 13.20 -17.19
C LEU A 74 -21.68 13.90 -17.55
N ILE A 75 -21.52 15.17 -17.16
CA ILE A 75 -20.31 15.95 -17.44
C ILE A 75 -19.22 15.72 -16.38
N GLU A 76 -19.60 15.43 -15.13
CA GLU A 76 -18.66 15.28 -14.01
C GLU A 76 -17.52 14.26 -14.25
N PRO A 77 -17.76 13.05 -14.80
CA PRO A 77 -16.68 12.10 -15.09
C PRO A 77 -15.68 12.66 -16.11
N THR A 78 -16.16 13.44 -17.08
CA THR A 78 -15.29 14.04 -18.12
C THR A 78 -14.41 15.15 -17.55
N LEU A 79 -14.89 15.89 -16.54
CA LEU A 79 -14.10 16.90 -15.84
C LEU A 79 -13.02 16.26 -14.97
N GLN A 80 -13.35 15.16 -14.27
CA GLN A 80 -12.35 14.38 -13.53
C GLN A 80 -11.26 13.84 -14.47
N TYR A 81 -11.65 13.27 -15.61
CA TYR A 81 -10.71 12.79 -16.62
C TYR A 81 -9.81 13.91 -17.17
N ARG A 82 -10.36 15.09 -17.44
CA ARG A 82 -9.57 16.26 -17.87
C ARG A 82 -8.59 16.74 -16.81
N LYS A 83 -8.99 16.75 -15.53
CA LYS A 83 -8.11 17.15 -14.42
C LYS A 83 -6.94 16.17 -14.27
N THR A 84 -7.19 14.87 -14.39
CA THR A 84 -6.14 13.84 -14.42
C THR A 84 -5.23 14.02 -15.63
N ALA A 85 -5.79 14.22 -16.83
CA ALA A 85 -4.99 14.45 -18.04
C ALA A 85 -4.12 15.72 -17.95
N GLN A 86 -4.61 16.80 -17.35
CA GLN A 86 -3.81 18.01 -17.11
C GLN A 86 -2.69 17.77 -16.09
N GLN A 87 -2.95 16.98 -15.05
CA GLN A 87 -1.92 16.58 -14.08
C GLN A 87 -0.82 15.75 -14.77
N ASP A 88 -1.19 14.83 -15.66
CA ASP A 88 -0.25 14.02 -16.43
C ASP A 88 0.57 14.87 -17.41
N ILE A 89 -0.06 15.79 -18.15
CA ILE A 89 0.65 16.71 -19.06
C ILE A 89 1.64 17.60 -18.28
N THR A 90 1.23 18.11 -17.12
CA THR A 90 2.10 18.93 -16.27
C THR A 90 3.26 18.11 -15.74
N ALA A 91 3.01 16.87 -15.28
CA ALA A 91 4.05 15.96 -14.82
C ALA A 91 5.05 15.61 -15.93
N HIS A 92 4.57 15.35 -17.15
CA HIS A 92 5.43 15.09 -18.32
C HIS A 92 6.23 16.32 -18.75
N THR A 93 5.64 17.52 -18.69
CA THR A 93 6.33 18.77 -19.03
C THR A 93 7.43 19.09 -18.02
N VAL A 94 7.14 18.93 -16.73
CA VAL A 94 8.14 19.11 -15.66
C VAL A 94 9.24 18.06 -15.76
N ALA A 95 8.90 16.80 -16.05
CA ALA A 95 9.90 15.75 -16.27
C ALA A 95 10.80 16.09 -17.47
N ALA A 96 10.23 16.49 -18.61
CA ALA A 96 10.99 16.85 -19.80
C ALA A 96 11.91 18.07 -19.59
N GLN A 97 11.52 19.02 -18.73
CA GLN A 97 12.34 20.18 -18.39
C GLN A 97 13.40 19.91 -17.32
N THR A 98 13.21 18.88 -16.48
CA THR A 98 14.13 18.54 -15.38
C THR A 98 15.19 17.50 -15.76
N VAL A 99 14.92 16.64 -16.74
CA VAL A 99 15.88 15.62 -17.24
C VAL A 99 17.21 16.23 -17.71
N PRO A 100 17.27 17.34 -18.48
CA PRO A 100 18.54 17.94 -18.90
C PRO A 100 19.36 18.47 -17.72
N TYR A 101 18.70 18.94 -16.66
CA TYR A 101 19.37 19.47 -15.46
C TYR A 101 19.96 18.34 -14.60
N LEU A 102 19.28 17.19 -14.52
CA LEU A 102 19.75 16.00 -13.81
C LEU A 102 20.92 15.32 -14.55
N GLU A 103 20.91 15.30 -15.88
CA GLU A 103 22.03 14.79 -16.68
C GLU A 103 23.27 15.68 -16.53
N GLN A 104 23.11 17.00 -16.44
CA GLN A 104 24.23 17.93 -16.22
C GLN A 104 24.83 17.79 -14.81
N GLN A 105 24.04 17.48 -13.77
CA GLN A 105 24.55 17.20 -12.43
C GLN A 105 25.29 15.86 -12.32
N ASN A 106 24.81 14.81 -13.01
CA ASN A 106 25.51 13.51 -13.02
C ASN A 106 26.86 13.58 -13.75
N GLN A 107 27.02 14.47 -14.73
CA GLN A 107 28.31 14.69 -15.39
C GLN A 107 29.31 15.46 -14.51
N LEU A 108 28.85 16.27 -13.55
CA LEU A 108 29.71 17.00 -12.61
C LEU A 108 30.16 16.15 -11.40
N GLN A 109 29.55 14.99 -11.15
CA GLN A 109 29.87 14.11 -10.00
C GLN A 109 30.92 13.03 -10.27
N LEU A 110 31.48 12.94 -11.49
CA LEU A 110 32.51 11.95 -11.85
C LEU A 110 33.96 12.43 -11.67
N GLN A 111 34.19 13.54 -10.96
CA GLN A 111 35.54 13.87 -10.47
C GLN A 111 35.72 13.29 -9.06
N PRO A 112 36.80 12.51 -8.79
CA PRO A 112 37.10 12.04 -7.44
C PRO A 112 37.61 13.23 -6.63
N ALA A 113 36.70 13.97 -6.01
CA ALA A 113 37.04 14.99 -5.05
C ALA A 113 37.50 14.31 -3.74
N GLY A 114 38.81 14.28 -3.53
CA GLY A 114 39.45 14.01 -2.24
C GLY A 114 39.22 15.16 -1.24
N GLY A 115 37.95 15.54 -1.07
CA GLY A 115 37.51 16.47 -0.05
C GLY A 115 37.08 15.69 1.18
N VAL A 116 37.75 15.93 2.30
CA VAL A 116 37.31 15.52 3.63
C VAL A 116 35.90 16.10 3.84
N ILE A 117 34.88 15.25 3.70
CA ILE A 117 33.53 15.57 4.16
C ILE A 117 33.66 15.70 5.68
N GLN A 118 33.52 16.92 6.20
CA GLN A 118 33.35 17.12 7.64
C GLN A 118 32.12 16.32 8.07
N GLU A 119 32.33 15.39 9.00
CA GLU A 119 31.30 14.57 9.63
C GLU A 119 30.42 15.45 10.54
N THR A 120 29.51 16.21 9.94
CA THR A 120 28.41 16.83 10.69
C THR A 120 27.20 15.89 10.66
N GLY A 121 27.08 15.08 11.72
CA GLY A 121 25.82 14.81 12.42
C GLY A 121 24.71 13.95 11.81
N ASP A 122 24.45 13.99 10.49
CA ASP A 122 23.14 13.56 9.96
C ASP A 122 23.23 12.31 9.07
N ARG A 123 23.78 11.22 9.61
CA ARG A 123 23.58 9.90 8.99
C ARG A 123 22.34 9.25 9.59
N PRO A 124 21.47 8.64 8.77
CA PRO A 124 20.33 7.89 9.29
C PRO A 124 20.83 6.80 10.25
N TYR A 125 20.18 6.69 11.41
CA TYR A 125 20.56 5.76 12.46
C TYR A 125 20.04 4.34 12.16
N PRO A 126 20.70 3.29 12.67
CA PRO A 126 20.16 1.94 12.59
C PRO A 126 18.84 1.86 13.38
N PHE A 127 17.89 1.06 12.89
CA PHE A 127 16.61 0.89 13.57
C PHE A 127 16.76 0.05 14.86
N ASP A 128 16.70 0.72 16.01
CA ASP A 128 16.62 0.07 17.31
C ASP A 128 15.19 -0.39 17.61
N VAL A 129 14.93 -1.65 17.25
CA VAL A 129 13.60 -2.25 17.40
C VAL A 129 13.19 -2.45 18.85
N GLN A 130 14.13 -2.57 19.80
CA GLN A 130 13.76 -2.79 21.21
C GLN A 130 13.25 -1.50 21.83
N SER A 131 14.01 -0.41 21.68
CA SER A 131 13.56 0.94 22.09
C SER A 131 12.24 1.31 21.41
N PHE A 132 12.09 0.99 20.12
CA PHE A 132 10.83 1.17 19.41
C PHE A 132 9.66 0.38 20.04
N LEU A 133 9.87 -0.90 20.36
CA LEU A 133 8.83 -1.74 20.95
C LEU A 133 8.41 -1.28 22.36
N ASP A 134 9.32 -0.67 23.11
CA ASP A 134 9.05 -0.14 24.46
C ASP A 134 8.11 1.07 24.44
N GLU A 135 7.99 1.78 23.33
CA GLU A 135 7.17 3.00 23.23
C GLU A 135 5.79 2.74 22.61
N VAL A 136 5.67 1.76 21.71
CA VAL A 136 4.51 1.64 20.83
C VAL A 136 3.33 0.89 21.43
N THR A 137 2.11 1.35 21.10
CA THR A 137 0.86 0.62 21.40
C THR A 137 0.42 -0.26 20.24
N GLY A 138 0.72 0.17 19.02
CA GLY A 138 0.49 -0.55 17.78
C GLY A 138 1.33 0.07 16.67
N VAL A 139 1.42 -0.63 15.54
CA VAL A 139 2.27 -0.21 14.41
C VAL A 139 1.43 -0.08 13.15
N ALA A 140 1.61 1.00 12.41
CA ALA A 140 1.02 1.19 11.08
C ALA A 140 2.14 1.31 10.04
N ILE A 141 2.29 0.29 9.18
CA ILE A 141 3.33 0.24 8.15
C ILE A 141 2.74 0.62 6.80
N LEU A 142 3.20 1.75 6.26
CA LEU A 142 2.70 2.37 5.04
C LEU A 142 3.76 2.31 3.95
N GLY A 143 3.45 1.73 2.79
CA GLY A 143 4.40 1.70 1.68
C GLY A 143 3.88 1.06 0.41
N ASN A 144 4.44 1.44 -0.73
CA ASN A 144 4.05 0.85 -2.00
C ASN A 144 4.45 -0.65 -2.12
N SER A 145 3.98 -1.33 -3.15
CA SER A 145 4.48 -2.66 -3.51
C SER A 145 6.01 -2.65 -3.69
N GLY A 146 6.69 -3.60 -3.06
CA GLY A 146 8.16 -3.72 -3.07
C GLY A 146 8.90 -2.84 -2.06
N SER A 147 8.21 -2.17 -1.13
CA SER A 147 8.86 -1.29 -0.15
C SER A 147 9.40 -1.99 1.10
N GLY A 148 9.26 -3.31 1.22
CA GLY A 148 9.73 -4.08 2.39
C GLY A 148 8.73 -4.21 3.54
N LYS A 149 7.46 -3.78 3.40
CA LYS A 149 6.43 -3.78 4.48
C LYS A 149 6.31 -5.11 5.24
N THR A 150 6.03 -6.19 4.52
CA THR A 150 5.87 -7.54 5.06
C THR A 150 7.13 -7.98 5.81
N GLN A 151 8.30 -7.60 5.31
CA GLN A 151 9.58 -8.03 5.88
C GLN A 151 9.91 -7.22 7.13
N LEU A 152 9.51 -5.94 7.16
CA LEU A 152 9.58 -5.11 8.35
C LEU A 152 8.61 -5.59 9.42
N ALA A 153 7.38 -5.97 9.05
CA ALA A 153 6.41 -6.54 10.00
C ALA A 153 6.95 -7.82 10.65
N LYS A 154 7.57 -8.71 9.88
CA LYS A 154 8.27 -9.89 10.41
C LYS A 154 9.45 -9.53 11.30
N TYR A 155 10.24 -8.54 10.92
CA TYR A 155 11.38 -8.08 11.71
C TYR A 155 10.93 -7.58 13.09
N ILE A 156 9.88 -6.76 13.13
CA ILE A 156 9.28 -6.28 14.39
C ILE A 156 8.68 -7.43 15.20
N ALA A 157 7.93 -8.34 14.55
CA ALA A 157 7.33 -9.49 15.23
C ALA A 157 8.40 -10.43 15.84
N ASN A 158 9.52 -10.65 15.15
CA ASN A 158 10.65 -11.43 15.66
C ASN A 158 11.29 -10.81 16.90
N ALA A 159 11.34 -9.48 16.97
CA ALA A 159 11.93 -8.77 18.09
C ALA A 159 11.08 -8.86 19.38
N CYS A 160 9.82 -9.26 19.27
CA CYS A 160 8.91 -9.47 20.41
C CYS A 160 9.21 -10.75 21.21
N GLY A 161 10.14 -11.60 20.78
CA GLY A 161 10.55 -12.83 21.48
C GLY A 161 9.50 -13.94 21.42
N GLU A 162 9.30 -14.66 22.54
CA GLU A 162 8.36 -15.78 22.65
C GLU A 162 6.89 -15.31 22.65
N THR A 163 6.40 -14.92 21.48
CA THR A 163 5.03 -14.44 21.28
C THR A 163 4.27 -15.31 20.30
N GLN A 164 2.94 -15.31 20.42
CA GLN A 164 2.07 -15.91 19.41
C GLN A 164 1.92 -14.92 18.26
N VAL A 165 1.94 -15.40 17.01
CA VAL A 165 1.74 -14.56 15.82
C VAL A 165 0.53 -15.08 15.06
N LEU A 166 -0.43 -14.18 14.85
CA LEU A 166 -1.59 -14.42 14.01
C LEU A 166 -1.53 -13.46 12.81
N VAL A 167 -1.64 -14.00 11.60
CA VAL A 167 -1.68 -13.21 10.37
C VAL A 167 -3.08 -13.22 9.78
N LEU A 168 -3.59 -12.02 9.46
CA LEU A 168 -4.84 -11.79 8.77
C LEU A 168 -4.49 -11.19 7.40
N ASP A 169 -4.54 -12.02 6.35
CA ASP A 169 -4.14 -11.64 5.00
C ASP A 169 -5.24 -11.99 3.99
N PRO A 170 -6.11 -11.04 3.61
CA PRO A 170 -7.22 -11.26 2.69
C PRO A 170 -6.78 -11.56 1.24
N HIS A 171 -5.48 -11.50 0.97
CA HIS A 171 -4.86 -11.73 -0.33
C HIS A 171 -3.84 -12.88 -0.30
N ALA A 172 -3.84 -13.68 0.76
CA ALA A 172 -2.94 -14.81 0.89
C ALA A 172 -3.10 -15.79 -0.28
N ASP A 173 -1.96 -16.23 -0.80
CA ASP A 173 -1.86 -17.31 -1.76
C ASP A 173 -1.00 -18.41 -1.13
N ILE A 174 -1.66 -19.38 -0.48
CA ILE A 174 -0.99 -20.45 0.29
C ILE A 174 -0.30 -21.44 -0.67
N GLU A 175 -0.68 -21.45 -1.95
CA GLU A 175 -0.06 -22.30 -2.97
C GLU A 175 1.23 -21.68 -3.54
N ASP A 176 1.48 -20.39 -3.28
CA ASP A 176 2.73 -19.72 -3.66
C ASP A 176 3.89 -20.22 -2.78
N GLU A 177 4.87 -20.89 -3.41
CA GLU A 177 6.11 -21.35 -2.75
C GLU A 177 6.88 -20.21 -2.06
N HIS A 178 6.68 -18.96 -2.51
CA HIS A 178 7.32 -17.78 -1.96
C HIS A 178 6.39 -16.96 -1.07
N TYR A 179 5.26 -17.55 -0.65
CA TYR A 179 4.33 -16.88 0.25
C TYR A 179 5.04 -16.46 1.55
N PRO A 180 5.08 -15.16 1.89
CA PRO A 180 5.94 -14.70 2.95
C PRO A 180 5.52 -15.24 4.32
N TRP A 181 4.26 -15.59 4.54
CA TRP A 181 3.78 -15.98 5.85
C TRP A 181 3.79 -17.50 6.07
N ASP A 182 4.55 -18.24 5.25
CA ASP A 182 4.74 -19.68 5.41
C ASP A 182 5.19 -20.07 6.83
N GLY A 183 4.67 -21.20 7.32
CA GLY A 183 4.93 -21.70 8.68
C GLY A 183 4.19 -20.97 9.82
N LEU A 184 3.31 -20.02 9.51
CA LEU A 184 2.50 -19.29 10.49
C LEU A 184 1.01 -19.60 10.34
N THR A 185 0.22 -19.30 11.37
CA THR A 185 -1.24 -19.37 11.26
C THR A 185 -1.76 -18.14 10.53
N VAL A 186 -2.26 -18.36 9.31
CA VAL A 186 -2.80 -17.32 8.43
C VAL A 186 -4.29 -17.54 8.22
N ILE A 187 -5.08 -16.49 8.38
CA ILE A 187 -6.49 -16.48 8.02
C ILE A 187 -6.66 -15.61 6.78
N SER A 188 -7.08 -16.24 5.68
CA SER A 188 -7.22 -15.60 4.37
C SER A 188 -8.65 -15.34 3.92
N ASP A 189 -9.59 -16.18 4.36
CA ASP A 189 -11.00 -15.99 4.07
C ASP A 189 -11.54 -14.74 4.78
N LYS A 190 -12.03 -13.78 3.99
CA LYS A 190 -12.45 -12.46 4.51
C LYS A 190 -13.57 -12.56 5.54
N ALA A 191 -14.50 -13.51 5.42
CA ALA A 191 -15.57 -13.68 6.39
C ALA A 191 -15.04 -14.28 7.70
N LYS A 192 -14.11 -15.24 7.62
CA LYS A 192 -13.39 -15.79 8.77
C LYS A 192 -12.53 -14.72 9.46
N ILE A 193 -11.89 -13.82 8.70
CA ILE A 193 -11.15 -12.68 9.26
C ILE A 193 -12.08 -11.84 10.13
N LEU A 194 -13.26 -11.44 9.66
CA LEU A 194 -14.18 -10.63 10.46
C LEU A 194 -14.61 -11.33 11.76
N LYS A 195 -14.96 -12.62 11.69
CA LYS A 195 -15.26 -13.42 12.89
C LYS A 195 -14.07 -13.54 13.84
N GLN A 196 -12.85 -13.60 13.31
CA GLN A 196 -11.65 -13.58 14.13
C GLN A 196 -11.45 -12.22 14.81
N LEU A 197 -11.73 -11.10 14.12
CA LEU A 197 -11.69 -9.77 14.74
C LEU A 197 -12.66 -9.67 15.93
N GLU A 198 -13.88 -10.23 15.82
CA GLU A 198 -14.84 -10.30 16.93
C GLU A 198 -14.28 -11.09 18.12
N LYS A 199 -13.64 -12.25 17.87
CA LYS A 199 -12.99 -13.05 18.92
C LYS A 199 -11.84 -12.30 19.59
N LEU A 200 -11.05 -11.57 18.81
CA LEU A 200 -9.95 -10.74 19.30
C LEU A 200 -10.49 -9.58 20.16
N LEU A 201 -11.53 -8.87 19.74
CA LEU A 201 -12.20 -7.86 20.56
C LEU A 201 -12.69 -8.45 21.89
N GLY A 202 -13.29 -9.64 21.86
CA GLY A 202 -13.68 -10.36 23.07
C GLY A 202 -12.51 -10.74 23.99
N LEU A 203 -11.27 -10.81 23.50
CA LEU A 203 -10.08 -10.97 24.37
C LEU A 203 -9.76 -9.69 25.13
N LEU A 204 -9.92 -8.51 24.50
CA LEU A 204 -9.78 -7.23 25.20
C LEU A 204 -10.84 -7.07 26.29
N ASP A 205 -12.09 -7.43 26.01
CA ASP A 205 -13.19 -7.37 27.00
C ASP A 205 -12.90 -8.24 28.23
N ARG A 206 -12.30 -9.41 28.01
CA ARG A 206 -11.89 -10.34 29.06
C ARG A 206 -10.55 -9.99 29.71
N LYS A 207 -9.88 -8.92 29.26
CA LYS A 207 -8.57 -8.49 29.75
C LYS A 207 -7.50 -9.59 29.64
N ASP A 208 -7.58 -10.41 28.59
CA ASP A 208 -6.66 -11.53 28.35
C ASP A 208 -5.23 -11.02 28.12
N LYS A 209 -4.27 -11.52 28.91
CA LYS A 209 -2.86 -11.08 28.89
C LYS A 209 -1.94 -12.01 28.09
N THR A 210 -2.48 -12.89 27.26
CA THR A 210 -1.69 -13.82 26.44
C THR A 210 -0.86 -13.02 25.43
N PRO A 211 0.48 -13.09 25.41
CA PRO A 211 1.29 -12.36 24.44
C PRO A 211 0.92 -12.72 23.00
N LEU A 212 0.57 -11.71 22.19
CA LEU A 212 0.10 -11.92 20.83
C LEU A 212 0.44 -10.74 19.92
N VAL A 213 1.08 -11.04 18.80
CA VAL A 213 1.24 -10.14 17.65
C VAL A 213 0.15 -10.46 16.63
N ILE A 214 -0.59 -9.44 16.22
CA ILE A 214 -1.64 -9.56 15.20
C ILE A 214 -1.19 -8.75 13.99
N ILE A 215 -0.95 -9.42 12.87
CA ILE A 215 -0.52 -8.78 11.63
C ILE A 215 -1.69 -8.74 10.66
N CYS A 216 -2.17 -7.54 10.34
CA CYS A 216 -3.18 -7.30 9.32
C CYS A 216 -2.49 -6.91 8.01
N ASP A 217 -2.15 -7.89 7.16
CA ASP A 217 -1.54 -7.61 5.86
C ASP A 217 -2.63 -7.10 4.90
N GLU A 218 -2.53 -5.84 4.45
CA GLU A 218 -3.58 -5.13 3.71
C GLU A 218 -4.89 -4.90 4.51
N TYR A 219 -4.78 -4.23 5.66
CA TYR A 219 -5.93 -3.84 6.48
C TYR A 219 -7.05 -3.09 5.73
N PRO A 220 -6.77 -2.17 4.77
CA PRO A 220 -7.81 -1.52 3.99
C PRO A 220 -8.73 -2.51 3.24
N ALA A 221 -8.21 -3.66 2.80
CA ALA A 221 -9.02 -4.69 2.14
C ALA A 221 -9.95 -5.43 3.11
N ILE A 222 -9.49 -5.69 4.35
CA ILE A 222 -10.30 -6.25 5.44
C ILE A 222 -11.47 -5.29 5.73
N ARG A 223 -11.16 -4.01 5.94
CA ARG A 223 -12.16 -2.98 6.21
C ARG A 223 -13.15 -2.78 5.05
N ALA A 224 -12.66 -2.73 3.82
CA ALA A 224 -13.53 -2.60 2.64
C ALA A 224 -14.54 -3.75 2.56
N TYR A 225 -14.13 -4.96 2.91
CA TYR A 225 -15.03 -6.10 3.00
C TYR A 225 -16.03 -5.98 4.15
N ALA A 226 -15.60 -5.56 5.35
CA ALA A 226 -16.49 -5.30 6.50
C ALA A 226 -17.62 -4.33 6.13
N ASN A 227 -17.26 -3.20 5.51
CA ASN A 227 -18.24 -2.20 5.05
C ASN A 227 -19.19 -2.77 4.00
N LYS A 228 -18.70 -3.60 3.07
CA LYS A 228 -19.52 -4.25 2.03
C LYS A 228 -20.60 -5.14 2.65
N VAL A 229 -20.30 -5.81 3.76
CA VAL A 229 -21.25 -6.70 4.47
C VAL A 229 -22.01 -5.99 5.59
N GLY A 230 -21.85 -4.68 5.75
CA GLY A 230 -22.52 -3.89 6.79
C GLY A 230 -22.02 -4.18 8.21
N SER A 231 -20.78 -4.65 8.37
CA SER A 231 -20.16 -4.91 9.67
C SER A 231 -19.23 -3.77 10.07
N ASP A 232 -19.33 -3.33 11.32
CA ASP A 232 -18.46 -2.29 11.91
C ASP A 232 -17.24 -2.86 12.65
N VAL A 233 -17.11 -4.19 12.71
CA VAL A 233 -16.09 -4.87 13.52
C VAL A 233 -14.67 -4.44 13.20
N ALA A 234 -14.37 -4.15 11.93
CA ALA A 234 -13.06 -3.66 11.54
C ALA A 234 -12.79 -2.28 12.18
N ASN A 235 -13.72 -1.34 12.04
CA ASN A 235 -13.55 -0.01 12.62
C ASN A 235 -13.43 -0.09 14.15
N GLU A 236 -14.25 -0.90 14.82
CA GLU A 236 -14.11 -1.13 16.26
C GLU A 236 -12.75 -1.75 16.61
N PHE A 237 -12.31 -2.76 15.85
CA PHE A 237 -11.04 -3.45 16.07
C PHE A 237 -9.85 -2.48 16.05
N ILE A 238 -9.70 -1.67 14.99
CA ILE A 238 -8.57 -0.73 14.91
C ILE A 238 -8.59 0.31 16.02
N LEU A 239 -9.77 0.78 16.45
CA LEU A 239 -9.90 1.77 17.51
C LEU A 239 -9.52 1.20 18.87
N ARG A 240 -10.03 0.01 19.19
CA ARG A 240 -9.79 -0.61 20.50
C ARG A 240 -8.39 -1.19 20.59
N TYR A 241 -7.92 -1.89 19.55
CA TYR A 241 -6.55 -2.38 19.53
C TYR A 241 -5.52 -1.26 19.42
N GLY A 242 -5.81 -0.15 18.75
CA GLY A 242 -4.93 1.01 18.73
C GLY A 242 -4.78 1.71 20.09
N SER A 243 -5.77 1.58 20.98
CA SER A 243 -5.80 2.32 22.25
C SER A 243 -5.49 1.46 23.48
N GLU A 244 -5.87 0.18 23.46
CA GLU A 244 -5.91 -0.66 24.66
C GLU A 244 -4.96 -1.87 24.60
N ALA A 245 -4.58 -2.32 23.41
CA ALA A 245 -3.88 -3.59 23.17
C ALA A 245 -2.63 -3.78 24.04
N ARG A 246 -1.80 -2.72 24.17
CA ARG A 246 -0.56 -2.75 24.97
C ARG A 246 -0.78 -3.16 26.42
N LYS A 247 -1.88 -2.72 27.05
CA LYS A 247 -2.23 -3.06 28.44
C LYS A 247 -2.42 -4.57 28.65
N PHE A 248 -2.70 -5.28 27.56
CA PHE A 248 -3.01 -6.70 27.53
C PHE A 248 -1.98 -7.53 26.77
N LYS A 249 -0.75 -7.00 26.60
CA LYS A 249 0.38 -7.66 25.92
C LYS A 249 0.06 -8.05 24.47
N LYS A 250 -0.73 -7.22 23.78
CA LYS A 250 -1.08 -7.40 22.37
C LYS A 250 -0.39 -6.32 21.55
N LEU A 251 0.17 -6.71 20.41
CA LEU A 251 0.78 -5.78 19.44
C LEU A 251 0.06 -5.92 18.09
N PRO A 252 -0.82 -4.99 17.72
CA PRO A 252 -1.40 -4.94 16.39
C PRO A 252 -0.43 -4.27 15.40
N ILE A 253 -0.21 -4.90 14.25
CA ILE A 253 0.56 -4.38 13.13
C ILE A 253 -0.38 -4.27 11.93
N PHE A 254 -0.66 -3.05 11.49
CA PHE A 254 -1.50 -2.79 10.33
C PHE A 254 -0.66 -2.41 9.12
N ILE A 255 -0.82 -3.14 8.03
CA ILE A 255 -0.08 -2.90 6.79
C ILE A 255 -1.01 -2.30 5.75
N SER A 256 -0.53 -1.26 5.06
CA SER A 256 -1.29 -0.58 4.01
C SER A 256 -0.39 -0.10 2.87
N GLN A 257 -0.93 -0.13 1.65
CA GLN A 257 -0.31 0.52 0.49
C GLN A 257 -0.53 2.03 0.43
N SER A 258 -1.49 2.53 1.21
CA SER A 258 -1.91 3.93 1.24
C SER A 258 -1.62 4.53 2.60
N GLY A 259 -0.99 5.71 2.61
CA GLY A 259 -0.84 6.52 3.82
C GLY A 259 -2.05 7.40 4.16
N ASN A 260 -3.21 7.15 3.55
CA ASN A 260 -4.42 7.94 3.81
C ASN A 260 -5.16 7.42 5.05
N VAL A 261 -5.49 8.32 5.98
CA VAL A 261 -6.31 8.06 7.18
C VAL A 261 -7.66 7.43 6.82
N LYS A 262 -8.24 7.88 5.69
CA LYS A 262 -9.48 7.35 5.12
C LYS A 262 -9.44 5.86 4.83
N SER A 263 -8.30 5.34 4.36
CA SER A 263 -8.18 3.90 4.07
C SER A 263 -8.31 3.05 5.34
N PHE A 264 -7.88 3.57 6.49
CA PHE A 264 -8.00 2.92 7.79
C PHE A 264 -9.39 3.08 8.44
N GLY A 265 -10.18 4.04 7.97
CA GLY A 265 -11.50 4.33 8.55
C GLY A 265 -11.50 5.25 9.73
N LEU A 266 -10.42 6.00 9.87
CA LEU A 266 -10.23 6.97 10.93
C LEU A 266 -10.61 8.39 10.43
N ASP A 267 -11.47 8.48 9.41
CA ASP A 267 -11.98 9.75 8.91
C ASP A 267 -12.73 10.48 10.02
N GLY A 268 -12.36 11.74 10.29
CA GLY A 268 -12.94 12.51 11.39
C GLY A 268 -12.35 12.20 12.77
N GLN A 269 -11.40 11.27 12.85
CA GLN A 269 -10.62 11.00 14.06
C GLN A 269 -9.18 11.47 13.84
N GLY A 270 -9.03 12.79 13.68
CA GLY A 270 -7.85 13.46 13.10
C GLY A 270 -6.51 12.94 13.62
N ASP A 271 -6.44 12.67 14.92
CA ASP A 271 -5.19 12.37 15.61
C ASP A 271 -5.12 10.90 16.04
N PHE A 272 -6.12 10.06 15.72
CA PHE A 272 -6.13 8.67 16.17
C PHE A 272 -4.97 7.85 15.58
N LEU A 273 -4.47 8.24 14.40
CA LEU A 273 -3.29 7.61 13.84
C LEU A 273 -2.02 7.80 14.69
N GLU A 274 -1.97 8.83 15.53
CA GLU A 274 -0.84 9.10 16.43
C GLU A 274 -0.75 8.07 17.56
N ASN A 275 -1.82 7.30 17.82
CA ASN A 275 -1.78 6.16 18.75
C ASN A 275 -0.92 5.00 18.22
N PHE A 276 -0.61 5.00 16.92
CA PHE A 276 0.27 4.03 16.29
C PHE A 276 1.64 4.64 16.03
N ALA A 277 2.69 3.83 16.16
CA ALA A 277 3.93 4.13 15.47
C ALA A 277 3.68 4.08 13.96
N LEU A 278 3.68 5.25 13.34
CA LEU A 278 3.43 5.40 11.93
C LEU A 278 4.75 5.30 11.16
N ILE A 279 4.94 4.17 10.48
CA ILE A 279 6.13 3.91 9.67
C ILE A 279 5.81 4.13 8.20
N ARG A 280 6.43 5.13 7.58
CA ARG A 280 6.28 5.44 6.15
C ARG A 280 7.53 4.97 5.40
N LEU A 281 7.31 4.17 4.35
CA LEU A 281 8.38 3.59 3.54
C LEU A 281 8.44 4.21 2.14
N GLN A 282 9.66 4.37 1.62
CA GLN A 282 9.94 4.79 0.23
C GLN A 282 9.12 6.01 -0.20
N LYS A 283 8.37 5.90 -1.32
CA LYS A 283 7.63 7.00 -1.93
C LYS A 283 6.60 7.62 -0.99
N ILE A 284 6.10 6.88 0.00
CA ILE A 284 5.16 7.43 0.98
C ILE A 284 5.89 8.38 1.94
N ALA A 285 7.08 8.02 2.40
CA ALA A 285 7.93 8.91 3.19
C ALA A 285 8.28 10.18 2.39
N CYS A 286 8.74 10.01 1.14
CA CYS A 286 9.04 11.15 0.26
C CYS A 286 7.82 12.07 0.06
N LYS A 287 6.64 11.48 -0.18
CA LYS A 287 5.39 12.23 -0.40
C LYS A 287 5.00 13.02 0.84
N TYR A 288 5.18 12.44 2.02
CA TYR A 288 4.91 13.10 3.29
C TYR A 288 5.83 14.31 3.48
N LEU A 289 7.14 14.08 3.41
CA LEU A 289 8.15 15.12 3.65
C LEU A 289 8.22 16.19 2.55
N LYS A 290 7.67 15.94 1.36
CA LYS A 290 7.59 16.97 0.30
C LYS A 290 6.91 18.25 0.79
N ASN A 291 5.94 18.12 1.70
CA ASN A 291 5.20 19.23 2.28
C ASN A 291 5.72 19.65 3.67
N SER A 292 6.74 18.95 4.21
CA SER A 292 7.37 19.31 5.47
C SER A 292 8.13 20.64 5.33
N PRO A 293 8.14 21.49 6.38
CA PRO A 293 9.01 22.66 6.43
C PRO A 293 10.50 22.28 6.36
N ASP A 294 10.86 21.11 6.87
CA ASP A 294 12.23 20.60 6.85
C ASP A 294 12.62 20.10 5.45
N ARG A 295 13.39 20.94 4.75
CA ARG A 295 13.89 20.63 3.41
C ARG A 295 15.09 19.70 3.44
N GLU A 296 15.88 19.70 4.50
CA GLU A 296 17.07 18.86 4.63
C GLU A 296 16.64 17.40 4.77
N LEU A 297 15.67 17.14 5.64
CA LEU A 297 15.04 15.84 5.82
C LEU A 297 14.47 15.28 4.51
N TYR A 298 13.79 16.13 3.74
CA TYR A 298 13.26 15.74 2.42
C TYR A 298 14.36 15.38 1.42
N GLN A 299 15.48 16.10 1.39
CA GLN A 299 16.60 15.74 0.50
C GLN A 299 17.29 14.45 0.97
N MET A 300 17.42 14.25 2.27
CA MET A 300 18.01 13.03 2.85
C MET A 300 17.19 11.78 2.49
N VAL A 301 15.87 11.82 2.67
CA VAL A 301 14.99 10.70 2.31
C VAL A 301 15.05 10.36 0.82
N LYS A 302 15.34 11.32 -0.07
CA LYS A 302 15.43 11.08 -1.51
C LYS A 302 16.68 10.32 -1.95
N VAL A 303 17.77 10.42 -1.20
CA VAL A 303 19.03 9.75 -1.56
C VAL A 303 19.11 8.33 -1.03
N ILE A 304 18.33 8.00 0.00
CA ILE A 304 18.24 6.65 0.57
C ILE A 304 17.35 5.78 -0.34
N ALA A 305 17.80 4.57 -0.67
CA ALA A 305 17.03 3.65 -1.52
C ALA A 305 15.74 3.14 -0.84
N TYR A 306 15.86 2.72 0.42
CA TYR A 306 14.76 2.27 1.26
C TYR A 306 14.63 3.17 2.49
N PRO A 307 14.19 4.43 2.32
CA PRO A 307 14.01 5.31 3.45
C PRO A 307 12.84 4.79 4.29
N MET A 308 13.05 4.79 5.60
CA MET A 308 12.05 4.49 6.60
C MET A 308 11.93 5.72 7.50
N LEU A 309 10.76 6.35 7.47
CA LEU A 309 10.40 7.48 8.31
C LEU A 309 9.45 6.98 9.40
N ILE A 310 9.85 7.12 10.65
CA ILE A 310 9.01 6.83 11.82
C ILE A 310 8.47 8.17 12.34
N GLY A 311 7.17 8.23 12.63
CA GLY A 311 6.54 9.48 13.05
C GLY A 311 6.67 10.55 11.98
N ASP A 312 7.13 11.74 12.34
CA ASP A 312 7.14 12.90 11.44
C ASP A 312 8.54 13.33 10.98
N ASP A 313 9.58 12.98 11.73
CA ASP A 313 10.94 13.49 11.57
C ASP A 313 12.04 12.42 11.69
N GLU A 314 11.77 11.23 12.22
CA GLU A 314 12.81 10.23 12.46
C GLU A 314 13.11 9.38 11.21
N ILE A 315 14.24 9.66 10.54
CA ILE A 315 14.74 8.81 9.45
C ILE A 315 15.68 7.74 9.99
N VAL A 316 15.31 6.50 9.72
CA VAL A 316 16.07 5.31 10.09
C VAL A 316 16.38 4.45 8.89
N ILE A 317 17.44 3.66 9.01
CA ILE A 317 17.82 2.69 7.98
C ILE A 317 16.86 1.48 8.06
N HIS A 318 16.24 1.12 6.93
CA HIS A 318 15.38 -0.05 6.87
C HIS A 318 16.17 -1.32 7.24
N PRO A 319 15.79 -2.09 8.29
CA PRO A 319 16.64 -3.15 8.85
C PRO A 319 16.96 -4.28 7.88
N THR A 320 16.05 -4.57 6.95
CA THR A 320 16.20 -5.66 5.98
C THR A 320 16.50 -5.24 4.54
N HIS A 321 16.46 -3.93 4.23
CA HIS A 321 16.64 -3.43 2.86
C HIS A 321 17.56 -2.20 2.78
N GLY A 322 18.07 -1.72 3.91
CA GLY A 322 18.90 -0.52 3.99
C GLY A 322 20.27 -0.66 3.33
N GLY A 323 20.76 -1.89 3.14
CA GLY A 323 22.02 -2.16 2.43
C GLY A 323 21.92 -2.08 0.90
N TYR A 324 20.72 -1.90 0.33
CA TYR A 324 20.57 -1.74 -1.11
C TYR A 324 20.84 -0.31 -1.56
N THR A 325 21.58 -0.15 -2.66
CA THR A 325 21.87 1.17 -3.26
C THR A 325 20.72 1.69 -4.12
N GLN A 326 19.81 0.82 -4.57
CA GLN A 326 18.66 1.18 -5.40
C GLN A 326 17.41 0.40 -4.99
N ALA A 327 16.26 1.08 -4.94
CA ALA A 327 14.97 0.46 -4.69
C ALA A 327 14.53 -0.37 -5.89
N ARG A 328 14.27 -1.67 -5.70
CA ARG A 328 13.70 -2.55 -6.72
C ARG A 328 12.62 -3.45 -6.12
N LYS A 329 11.67 -3.89 -6.95
CA LYS A 329 10.70 -4.88 -6.53
C LYS A 329 11.40 -6.23 -6.35
N ASN A 330 10.92 -7.02 -5.40
CA ASN A 330 11.33 -8.41 -5.19
C ASN A 330 12.83 -8.59 -4.83
N LEU A 331 13.46 -7.58 -4.22
CA LEU A 331 14.76 -7.79 -3.59
C LEU A 331 14.59 -8.68 -2.35
N PRO A 332 15.47 -9.66 -2.13
CA PRO A 332 15.42 -10.49 -0.94
C PRO A 332 15.74 -9.66 0.31
N PRO A 333 15.12 -9.94 1.46
CA PRO A 333 15.49 -9.26 2.70
C PRO A 333 16.90 -9.66 3.14
N GLN A 334 17.68 -8.70 3.63
CA GLN A 334 18.97 -8.91 4.28
C GLN A 334 18.76 -9.12 5.78
N ASN A 335 19.53 -10.02 6.40
CA ASN A 335 19.56 -10.23 7.86
C ASN A 335 18.20 -10.54 8.53
N LEU A 336 17.19 -10.97 7.77
CA LEU A 336 15.89 -11.34 8.33
C LEU A 336 15.93 -12.79 8.81
N LYS A 337 15.79 -12.98 10.12
CA LYS A 337 15.59 -14.31 10.71
C LYS A 337 14.19 -14.82 10.36
N GLN A 338 14.05 -16.14 10.22
CA GLN A 338 12.74 -16.77 10.06
C GLN A 338 11.86 -16.44 11.27
N LEU A 339 10.62 -16.03 11.02
CA LEU A 339 9.66 -15.75 12.08
C LEU A 339 9.17 -17.05 12.70
N VAL A 340 9.41 -17.23 13.99
CA VAL A 340 8.93 -18.39 14.76
C VAL A 340 7.82 -17.92 15.68
N SER A 341 6.63 -18.50 15.51
CA SER A 341 5.48 -18.25 16.39
C SER A 341 5.37 -19.33 17.45
N MET A 342 5.08 -18.93 18.69
CA MET A 342 4.55 -19.86 19.68
C MET A 342 3.18 -20.42 19.21
N PRO A 343 2.77 -21.63 19.64
CA PRO A 343 1.46 -22.16 19.34
C PRO A 343 0.33 -21.22 19.77
N LEU A 344 -0.67 -21.02 18.91
CA LEU A 344 -1.79 -20.16 19.24
C LEU A 344 -2.68 -20.81 20.31
N THR A 345 -2.79 -20.16 21.46
CA THR A 345 -3.68 -20.59 22.56
C THR A 345 -4.97 -19.75 22.63
N ILE A 346 -5.07 -18.72 21.81
CA ILE A 346 -6.27 -17.89 21.68
C ILE A 346 -7.39 -18.64 20.93
N PRO A 347 -8.66 -18.29 21.16
CA PRO A 347 -9.76 -18.83 20.38
C PRO A 347 -9.65 -18.42 18.90
N LEU A 348 -9.64 -19.42 18.03
CA LEU A 348 -9.69 -19.25 16.58
C LEU A 348 -11.11 -19.43 16.05
N VAL A 349 -11.39 -18.86 14.89
CA VAL A 349 -12.61 -19.17 14.11
C VAL A 349 -12.56 -20.60 13.59
N ASP A 350 -13.74 -21.23 13.50
CA ASP A 350 -13.85 -22.65 13.15
C ASP A 350 -13.29 -22.95 11.75
N GLY A 351 -12.69 -24.14 11.60
CA GLY A 351 -12.09 -24.58 10.36
C GLY A 351 -10.83 -23.79 9.98
N ILE A 352 -10.12 -23.25 10.98
CA ILE A 352 -8.71 -22.86 10.86
C ILE A 352 -7.89 -23.98 11.49
N GLU A 353 -7.19 -24.73 10.66
CA GLU A 353 -6.22 -25.70 11.16
C GLU A 353 -5.03 -24.91 11.70
N GLN A 354 -4.73 -25.09 12.99
CA GLN A 354 -3.45 -24.64 13.50
C GLN A 354 -2.39 -25.47 12.78
N LEU A 355 -1.51 -24.79 12.05
CA LEU A 355 -0.24 -25.39 11.68
C LEU A 355 0.52 -25.58 13.00
N ILE A 356 0.28 -26.73 13.64
CA ILE A 356 1.16 -27.21 14.68
C ILE A 356 2.48 -27.43 13.94
N ASN A 357 3.39 -26.47 14.08
CA ASN A 357 4.79 -26.66 13.72
C ASN A 357 5.30 -27.82 14.57
N LEU A 358 5.04 -29.05 14.10
CA LEU A 358 5.89 -30.20 14.33
C LEU A 358 7.22 -29.80 13.71
N GLN A 359 8.03 -29.05 14.47
CA GLN A 359 9.45 -28.97 14.22
C GLN A 359 9.89 -30.42 14.04
N LYS A 360 10.22 -30.80 12.80
CA LYS A 360 11.10 -31.93 12.57
C LYS A 360 12.32 -31.59 13.41
N GLN A 361 12.43 -32.23 14.57
CA GLN A 361 13.59 -32.04 15.45
C GLN A 361 14.81 -32.23 14.55
N PRO A 362 15.77 -31.28 14.52
CA PRO A 362 17.06 -31.59 13.93
C PRO A 362 17.57 -32.88 14.61
N PRO A 363 18.19 -33.81 13.87
CA PRO A 363 18.67 -35.07 14.45
C PRO A 363 19.46 -34.76 15.72
N THR A 364 19.11 -35.47 16.79
CA THR A 364 19.58 -35.28 18.15
C THR A 364 21.09 -35.45 18.23
N VAL A 365 21.85 -34.38 17.96
CA VAL A 365 23.22 -34.26 18.42
C VAL A 365 23.12 -33.61 19.79
N ALA A 366 23.34 -34.41 20.83
CA ALA A 366 23.28 -33.98 22.22
C ALA A 366 24.11 -32.69 22.41
N PRO A 367 23.48 -31.56 22.82
CA PRO A 367 24.25 -30.38 23.14
C PRO A 367 25.07 -30.67 24.39
N LYS A 368 26.39 -30.44 24.31
CA LYS A 368 27.26 -30.40 25.48
C LYS A 368 26.78 -29.24 26.37
N ASN A 369 26.24 -29.58 27.54
CA ASN A 369 25.92 -28.69 28.66
C ASN A 369 26.96 -27.58 28.83
N ARG A 370 26.68 -26.36 28.33
CA ARG A 370 27.38 -25.12 28.74
C ARG A 370 26.52 -23.84 28.77
N ASP A 371 25.28 -23.84 28.32
CA ASP A 371 24.53 -22.57 28.14
C ASP A 371 23.43 -22.28 29.19
N LEU A 372 23.38 -23.04 30.29
CA LEU A 372 22.46 -22.73 31.40
C LEU A 372 23.01 -21.69 32.40
N ASP A 373 24.25 -21.21 32.21
CA ASP A 373 24.96 -20.36 33.17
C ASP A 373 24.92 -18.84 32.81
N TYR A 374 24.24 -18.46 31.73
CA TYR A 374 24.17 -17.06 31.28
C TYR A 374 23.07 -16.25 31.99
N TYR A 375 21.91 -16.86 32.25
CA TYR A 375 20.76 -16.16 32.84
C TYR A 375 20.87 -15.97 34.36
N GLU A 376 21.58 -16.83 35.09
CA GLU A 376 21.85 -16.60 36.53
C GLU A 376 22.85 -15.45 36.74
N ARG A 377 23.80 -15.22 35.82
CA ARG A 377 24.75 -14.11 35.90
C ARG A 377 24.13 -12.74 35.66
N CYS A 378 23.02 -12.64 34.91
CA CYS A 378 22.33 -11.36 34.70
C CYS A 378 21.59 -10.85 35.94
N PHE A 379 21.38 -11.68 36.97
CA PHE A 379 20.70 -11.31 38.21
C PHE A 379 21.62 -11.24 39.45
N SER A 380 22.89 -11.61 39.33
CA SER A 380 23.90 -11.44 40.37
C SER A 380 24.87 -10.32 40.02
N LEU A 381 24.43 -9.07 40.14
CA LEU A 381 25.30 -7.89 40.13
C LEU A 381 25.94 -7.71 41.51
N GLU A 382 27.04 -8.43 41.77
CA GLU A 382 28.07 -7.95 42.68
C GLU A 382 29.20 -7.37 41.83
N LEU A 383 29.44 -6.06 42.00
CA LEU A 383 30.53 -5.33 41.38
C LEU A 383 31.86 -5.82 41.97
N ASP A 384 32.66 -6.51 41.15
CA ASP A 384 34.08 -6.69 41.42
C ASP A 384 34.88 -5.94 40.36
N LEU A 385 35.57 -4.89 40.82
CA LEU A 385 36.47 -4.05 40.03
C LEU A 385 37.85 -4.71 40.06
N GLY A 386 38.27 -5.33 38.95
CA GLY A 386 39.58 -5.97 38.90
C GLY A 386 40.07 -6.37 37.51
N ASP A 387 40.93 -5.51 36.97
CA ASP A 387 42.07 -5.74 36.09
C ASP A 387 41.95 -6.34 34.67
N THR A 388 42.64 -5.60 33.80
CA THR A 388 42.95 -5.79 32.40
C THR A 388 43.90 -6.97 32.18
N THR A 389 43.68 -7.75 31.12
CA THR A 389 44.61 -7.89 29.96
C THR A 389 44.31 -9.13 29.10
N SER A 390 44.59 -8.96 27.80
CA SER A 390 44.80 -9.97 26.74
C SER A 390 43.57 -10.51 25.98
N TYR A 391 43.41 -10.02 24.74
CA TYR A 391 42.60 -10.62 23.68
C TYR A 391 43.43 -11.66 22.91
N PRO A 392 42.91 -12.87 22.62
CA PRO A 392 43.53 -13.78 21.66
C PRO A 392 43.08 -13.45 20.22
N GLN A 393 44.05 -13.48 19.29
CA GLN A 393 43.78 -13.32 17.85
C GLN A 393 43.14 -14.57 17.22
N PRO A 394 42.31 -14.41 16.17
CA PRO A 394 41.74 -15.52 15.43
C PRO A 394 42.72 -16.14 14.42
N PRO A 395 42.59 -17.45 14.12
CA PRO A 395 43.49 -18.17 13.23
C PRO A 395 43.23 -17.88 11.75
N ASN A 396 44.36 -17.86 11.03
CA ASN A 396 44.54 -17.62 9.61
C ASN A 396 43.88 -18.73 8.76
N GLN A 397 42.91 -18.41 7.90
CA GLN A 397 42.29 -19.35 6.96
C GLN A 397 42.83 -19.14 5.54
N GLN A 398 43.36 -20.20 4.95
CA GLN A 398 43.80 -20.26 3.55
C GLN A 398 42.59 -20.44 2.59
N PRO A 399 42.65 -19.89 1.36
CA PRO A 399 41.54 -19.94 0.41
C PRO A 399 41.43 -21.30 -0.30
N ASN A 400 40.25 -21.92 -0.22
CA ASN A 400 39.88 -23.10 -0.99
C ASN A 400 39.62 -22.75 -2.47
N GLN A 401 40.22 -23.53 -3.37
CA GLN A 401 40.01 -23.49 -4.81
C GLN A 401 38.66 -24.15 -5.17
N LEU A 402 37.83 -23.44 -5.94
CA LEU A 402 36.57 -23.94 -6.49
C LEU A 402 36.82 -24.71 -7.80
N GLN A 403 36.24 -25.91 -7.90
CA GLN A 403 36.12 -26.64 -9.17
C GLN A 403 34.87 -26.17 -9.95
N PRO A 404 34.91 -26.16 -11.30
CA PRO A 404 33.78 -25.75 -12.12
C PRO A 404 32.71 -26.86 -12.23
N LEU A 405 31.45 -26.45 -12.06
CA LEU A 405 30.26 -27.26 -12.30
C LEU A 405 30.01 -27.42 -13.80
N GLN A 406 29.67 -28.65 -14.22
CA GLN A 406 29.25 -28.99 -15.57
C GLN A 406 27.75 -28.71 -15.73
N ASP A 407 27.40 -27.88 -16.71
CA ASP A 407 26.01 -27.58 -17.08
C ASP A 407 25.40 -28.71 -17.91
N ASN A 408 24.20 -29.14 -17.49
CA ASN A 408 23.34 -30.07 -18.22
C ASN A 408 22.34 -29.24 -19.04
N GLU A 409 22.53 -29.17 -20.35
CA GLU A 409 21.62 -28.47 -21.27
C GLU A 409 20.30 -29.25 -21.46
N GLN A 410 19.18 -28.64 -21.04
CA GLN A 410 17.85 -29.01 -21.53
C GLN A 410 17.49 -28.18 -22.77
N PRO A 411 16.75 -28.74 -23.75
CA PRO A 411 16.42 -28.05 -25.00
C PRO A 411 15.52 -26.85 -24.75
N SER A 412 16.03 -25.67 -25.08
CA SER A 412 15.33 -24.39 -24.99
C SER A 412 14.16 -24.32 -25.97
N GLN A 413 12.96 -24.00 -25.45
CA GLN A 413 11.82 -23.67 -26.30
C GLN A 413 12.12 -22.38 -27.09
N PRO A 414 11.67 -22.27 -28.35
CA PRO A 414 11.91 -21.09 -29.16
C PRO A 414 11.30 -19.86 -28.50
N VAL A 415 12.15 -18.89 -28.19
CA VAL A 415 11.75 -17.58 -27.65
C VAL A 415 10.82 -16.92 -28.67
N ARG A 416 9.52 -16.85 -28.36
CA ARG A 416 8.54 -16.19 -29.23
C ARG A 416 8.80 -14.68 -29.22
N GLU A 417 9.10 -14.14 -30.39
CA GLU A 417 9.40 -12.73 -30.60
C GLU A 417 8.19 -11.83 -30.24
N ARG A 418 8.47 -10.71 -29.58
CA ARG A 418 7.44 -9.79 -29.07
C ARG A 418 6.87 -8.96 -30.22
N VAL A 419 5.56 -9.02 -30.43
CA VAL A 419 4.87 -8.17 -31.42
C VAL A 419 4.57 -6.80 -30.81
N ASP A 420 5.14 -5.73 -31.37
CA ASP A 420 4.83 -4.35 -30.97
C ASP A 420 3.43 -3.95 -31.48
N PRO A 421 2.48 -3.58 -30.60
CA PRO A 421 1.14 -3.14 -31.01
C PRO A 421 1.10 -1.85 -31.82
N PHE A 422 2.20 -1.08 -31.89
CA PHE A 422 2.28 0.11 -32.74
C PHE A 422 2.93 -0.14 -34.11
N ALA A 423 3.54 -1.31 -34.32
CA ALA A 423 4.07 -1.68 -35.61
C ALA A 423 2.94 -2.05 -36.60
N PRO A 424 3.15 -1.89 -37.92
CA PRO A 424 2.23 -2.41 -38.93
C PRO A 424 2.01 -3.91 -38.73
N VAL A 425 0.75 -4.33 -38.75
CA VAL A 425 0.39 -5.74 -38.52
C VAL A 425 0.84 -6.58 -39.71
N THR A 426 1.80 -7.47 -39.49
CA THR A 426 2.28 -8.42 -40.51
C THR A 426 1.23 -9.50 -40.79
N GLY A 427 1.24 -10.08 -42.00
CA GLY A 427 0.33 -11.17 -42.37
C GLY A 427 0.43 -12.38 -41.44
N GLU A 428 1.63 -12.68 -40.93
CA GLU A 428 1.87 -13.75 -39.95
C GLU A 428 1.18 -13.47 -38.62
N THR A 429 1.27 -12.23 -38.12
CA THR A 429 0.55 -11.81 -36.90
C THR A 429 -0.96 -11.94 -37.10
N GLN A 430 -1.48 -11.59 -38.28
CA GLN A 430 -2.92 -11.74 -38.56
C GLN A 430 -3.36 -13.21 -38.54
N GLN A 431 -2.60 -14.11 -39.18
CA GLN A 431 -2.91 -15.54 -39.21
C GLN A 431 -2.82 -16.15 -37.80
N LEU A 432 -1.83 -15.75 -37.00
CA LEU A 432 -1.67 -16.20 -35.62
C LEU A 432 -2.86 -15.77 -34.76
N VAL A 433 -3.27 -14.50 -34.82
CA VAL A 433 -4.42 -13.99 -34.08
C VAL A 433 -5.71 -14.68 -34.50
N LYS A 434 -5.94 -14.88 -35.81
CA LYS A 434 -7.12 -15.62 -36.32
C LYS A 434 -7.16 -17.05 -35.80
N ARG A 435 -6.03 -17.77 -35.83
CA ARG A 435 -5.94 -19.14 -35.31
C ARG A 435 -6.28 -19.19 -33.83
N LEU A 436 -5.67 -18.36 -33.01
CA LEU A 436 -5.89 -18.36 -31.56
C LEU A 436 -7.33 -17.93 -31.19
N LEU A 437 -7.94 -17.01 -31.94
CA LEU A 437 -9.36 -16.70 -31.80
C LEU A 437 -10.25 -17.91 -32.09
N SER A 438 -9.94 -18.68 -33.15
CA SER A 438 -10.68 -19.92 -33.47
C SER A 438 -10.51 -21.03 -32.42
N GLU A 439 -9.40 -21.01 -31.68
CA GLU A 439 -9.15 -21.86 -30.51
C GLU A 439 -9.86 -21.36 -29.22
N GLY A 440 -10.68 -20.31 -29.32
CA GLY A 440 -11.47 -19.78 -28.20
C GLY A 440 -10.73 -18.84 -27.25
N TRP A 441 -9.56 -18.31 -27.65
CA TRP A 441 -8.85 -17.34 -26.81
C TRP A 441 -9.59 -16.02 -26.72
N SER A 442 -9.76 -15.50 -25.50
CA SER A 442 -10.33 -14.17 -25.30
C SER A 442 -9.41 -13.06 -25.82
N GLN A 443 -10.00 -11.93 -26.24
CA GLN A 443 -9.25 -10.75 -26.69
C GLN A 443 -8.21 -10.31 -25.65
N ASN A 444 -8.55 -10.35 -24.36
CA ASN A 444 -7.61 -9.98 -23.29
C ASN A 444 -6.40 -10.92 -23.26
N LYS A 445 -6.61 -12.24 -23.37
CA LYS A 445 -5.53 -13.23 -23.36
C LYS A 445 -4.59 -13.02 -24.55
N LEU A 446 -5.12 -12.68 -25.73
CA LEU A 446 -4.33 -12.34 -26.91
C LEU A 446 -3.48 -11.08 -26.71
N VAL A 447 -4.04 -10.03 -26.09
CA VAL A 447 -3.29 -8.80 -25.77
C VAL A 447 -2.11 -9.10 -24.83
N PHE A 448 -2.33 -9.96 -23.83
CA PHE A 448 -1.27 -10.33 -22.89
C PHE A 448 -0.23 -11.27 -23.49
N GLU A 449 -0.63 -12.23 -24.32
CA GLU A 449 0.28 -13.30 -24.76
C GLU A 449 0.93 -13.05 -26.10
N VAL A 450 0.22 -12.43 -27.05
CA VAL A 450 0.75 -12.15 -28.39
C VAL A 450 1.46 -10.79 -28.41
N PHE A 451 0.83 -9.77 -27.81
CA PHE A 451 1.39 -8.40 -27.80
C PHE A 451 2.20 -8.08 -26.54
N LYS A 452 2.21 -8.98 -25.54
CA LYS A 452 2.92 -8.81 -24.25
C LYS A 452 2.65 -7.46 -23.59
N VAL A 453 1.39 -7.00 -23.60
CA VAL A 453 0.97 -5.73 -22.99
C VAL A 453 0.40 -5.98 -21.60
N GLY A 454 1.15 -5.61 -20.56
CA GLY A 454 0.85 -5.98 -19.16
C GLY A 454 -0.19 -5.15 -18.42
N SER A 455 -0.69 -4.03 -18.95
CA SER A 455 -1.66 -3.17 -18.23
C SER A 455 -2.91 -2.85 -19.05
N LYS A 456 -4.06 -3.29 -18.53
CA LYS A 456 -5.38 -2.85 -19.01
C LYS A 456 -5.48 -1.33 -18.86
N GLY A 457 -5.92 -0.65 -19.93
CA GLY A 457 -6.08 0.80 -19.95
C GLY A 457 -4.88 1.59 -20.48
N SER A 458 -3.77 0.94 -20.83
CA SER A 458 -2.67 1.62 -21.53
C SER A 458 -3.01 1.89 -23.00
N LYS A 459 -2.38 2.90 -23.62
CA LYS A 459 -2.55 3.17 -25.06
C LYS A 459 -2.19 1.96 -25.93
N ALA A 460 -1.13 1.24 -25.55
CA ALA A 460 -0.71 -0.01 -26.19
C ALA A 460 -1.78 -1.11 -26.10
N TYR A 461 -2.48 -1.20 -24.97
CA TYR A 461 -3.57 -2.15 -24.77
C TYR A 461 -4.74 -1.86 -25.71
N TYR A 462 -5.19 -0.59 -25.77
CA TYR A 462 -6.28 -0.20 -26.67
C TYR A 462 -5.91 -0.40 -28.14
N GLN A 463 -4.65 -0.12 -28.51
CA GLN A 463 -4.16 -0.36 -29.86
C GLN A 463 -4.17 -1.84 -30.22
N ALA A 464 -3.67 -2.71 -29.32
CA ALA A 464 -3.72 -4.16 -29.51
C ALA A 464 -5.17 -4.69 -29.63
N VAL A 465 -6.08 -4.19 -28.79
CA VAL A 465 -7.52 -4.54 -28.88
C VAL A 465 -8.11 -4.12 -30.23
N ASN A 466 -7.79 -2.92 -30.72
CA ASN A 466 -8.29 -2.45 -32.01
C ASN A 466 -7.75 -3.28 -33.18
N ILE A 467 -6.49 -3.70 -33.12
CA ILE A 467 -5.90 -4.63 -34.11
C ILE A 467 -6.66 -5.96 -34.12
N ILE A 468 -6.90 -6.55 -32.95
CA ILE A 468 -7.62 -7.83 -32.83
C ILE A 468 -9.04 -7.70 -33.40
N LYS A 469 -9.76 -6.62 -33.07
CA LYS A 469 -11.11 -6.36 -33.61
C LYS A 469 -11.12 -6.15 -35.12
N GLY A 470 -10.11 -5.46 -35.65
CA GLY A 470 -9.97 -5.28 -37.10
C GLY A 470 -9.76 -6.61 -37.82
N ILE A 471 -8.94 -7.51 -37.24
CA ILE A 471 -8.70 -8.85 -37.77
C ILE A 471 -9.95 -9.74 -37.69
N GLU A 472 -10.75 -9.61 -36.63
CA GLU A 472 -12.00 -10.35 -36.42
C GLU A 472 -13.11 -9.94 -37.41
N SER A 473 -13.08 -8.69 -37.88
CA SER A 473 -14.06 -8.15 -38.84
C SER A 473 -13.80 -8.51 -40.31
N ILE A 474 -12.67 -9.18 -40.61
CA ILE A 474 -12.24 -9.60 -41.95
C ILE A 474 -12.31 -11.12 -42.04
#